data_AF-A0A7S0WTK5-F1
#
_entry.id   AF-A0A7S0WTK5-F1
#
_cell.length_a   1.000
_cell.length_b   1.000
_cell.length_c   1.000
_cell.angle_alpha   90.00
_cell.angle_beta   90.00
_cell.angle_gamma   90.00
#
_symmetry.space_group_name_H-M   'P 1'
#
loop_
_entity.id
_entity.type
_entity.pdbx_description
1 polymer ?
#
loop_
_entity_poly.entity_id
_entity_poly.type
_entity_poly.pdbx_seq_one_letter_code
_entity_poly.pdbx_strand_id
1 'polypeptide(L)'
;MSPGKSTLKEKALKAKEWLKDYLSAIREGKLHPFTYVERKTRQATRDEPWGPTGAQLNELAALTHHEEHAHVIFAVLEFRLMSHGERWRSVYKALQVLEFLAKRGSPRCPAMAARLLPLLHCLTNFAYVSRDGKDCGVNVRIRAGAVAGLLEDGEELVAQRDALAARAAAFFSDWVARSPAREGGGDGVEGEVITA
;
A
#
# COMPACT_ATOMS: atom_id res chain seq x y z
N MET A 1 -11.92 21.15 40.76
CA MET A 1 -13.01 20.55 39.96
C MET A 1 -12.51 19.22 39.42
N SER A 2 -13.00 18.09 39.95
CA SER A 2 -12.53 16.75 39.56
C SER A 2 -13.41 16.23 38.41
N PRO A 3 -12.84 15.78 37.27
CA PRO A 3 -13.65 15.32 36.15
C PRO A 3 -14.33 13.99 36.50
N GLY A 4 -15.67 13.98 36.42
CA GLY A 4 -16.52 12.83 36.73
C GLY A 4 -16.25 11.64 35.83
N LYS A 5 -16.09 10.45 36.44
CA LYS A 5 -15.92 9.18 35.73
C LYS A 5 -17.25 8.78 35.09
N SER A 6 -17.41 8.96 33.78
CA SER A 6 -18.61 8.53 33.04
C SER A 6 -18.82 7.03 33.12
N THR A 7 -20.08 6.61 33.26
CA THR A 7 -20.44 5.20 33.48
C THR A 7 -20.29 4.40 32.18
N LEU A 8 -20.01 3.10 32.27
CA LEU A 8 -19.89 2.21 31.10
C LEU A 8 -21.16 2.24 30.21
N LYS A 9 -22.34 2.39 30.83
CA LYS A 9 -23.62 2.49 30.13
C LYS A 9 -23.72 3.77 29.29
N GLU A 10 -23.29 4.91 29.83
CA GLU A 10 -23.26 6.18 29.10
C GLU A 10 -22.31 6.13 27.90
N LYS A 11 -21.13 5.52 28.06
CA LYS A 11 -20.18 5.34 26.96
C LYS A 11 -20.77 4.44 25.87
N ALA A 12 -21.44 3.36 26.26
CA ALA A 12 -22.10 2.45 25.32
C ALA A 12 -23.28 3.13 24.59
N LEU A 13 -24.05 3.97 25.27
CA LEU A 13 -25.17 4.70 24.66
C LEU A 13 -24.66 5.75 23.65
N LYS A 14 -23.65 6.54 24.03
CA LYS A 14 -22.98 7.47 23.10
C LYS A 14 -22.38 6.77 21.89
N ALA A 15 -21.80 5.59 22.07
CA ALA A 15 -21.29 4.80 20.95
C ALA A 15 -22.41 4.33 20.01
N LYS A 16 -23.57 3.93 20.56
CA LYS A 16 -24.75 3.57 19.76
C LYS A 16 -25.32 4.75 18.98
N GLU A 17 -25.40 5.92 19.61
CA GLU A 17 -25.86 7.17 18.97
C GLU A 17 -24.92 7.58 17.85
N TRP A 18 -23.61 7.62 18.13
CA TRP A 18 -22.59 7.89 17.13
C TRP A 18 -22.67 6.92 15.94
N LEU A 19 -22.89 5.62 16.19
CA LEU A 19 -23.01 4.63 15.12
C LEU A 19 -24.26 4.85 14.28
N LYS A 20 -25.39 5.21 14.90
CA LYS A 20 -26.62 5.56 14.17
C LYS A 20 -26.40 6.78 13.29
N ASP A 21 -25.79 7.84 13.83
CA ASP A 21 -25.51 9.08 13.07
C ASP A 21 -24.54 8.81 11.91
N TYR A 22 -23.51 7.99 12.15
CA TYR A 22 -22.56 7.55 11.13
C TYR A 22 -23.25 6.79 9.99
N LEU A 23 -24.11 5.82 10.32
CA LEU A 23 -24.86 5.05 9.32
C LEU A 23 -25.87 5.91 8.56
N SER A 24 -26.55 6.85 9.23
CA SER A 24 -27.44 7.82 8.59
C SER A 24 -26.68 8.71 7.60
N ALA A 25 -25.49 9.21 7.98
CA ALA A 25 -24.66 10.01 7.09
C ALA A 25 -24.18 9.23 5.85
N ILE A 26 -23.93 7.93 5.98
CA ILE A 26 -23.62 7.05 4.84
C ILE A 26 -24.84 6.88 3.94
N ARG A 27 -26.01 6.58 4.52
CA ARG A 27 -27.26 6.39 3.79
C ARG A 27 -27.67 7.65 3.01
N GLU A 28 -27.44 8.81 3.59
CA GLU A 28 -27.72 10.12 2.99
C GLU A 28 -26.63 10.58 2.01
N GLY A 29 -25.56 9.79 1.80
CA GLY A 29 -24.46 10.14 0.91
C GLY A 29 -23.58 11.29 1.40
N LYS A 30 -23.77 11.77 2.63
CA LYS A 30 -22.93 12.81 3.26
C LYS A 30 -21.55 12.30 3.64
N LEU A 31 -21.43 10.98 3.82
CA LEU A 31 -20.18 10.31 4.18
C LEU A 31 -19.99 9.09 3.30
N HIS A 32 -18.89 9.04 2.54
CA HIS A 32 -18.51 7.84 1.80
C HIS A 32 -17.47 7.07 2.60
N PRO A 33 -17.77 5.83 3.08
CA PRO A 33 -16.77 5.02 3.73
C PRO A 33 -15.65 4.71 2.74
N PHE A 34 -14.39 4.88 3.17
CA PHE A 34 -13.23 4.60 2.33
C PHE A 34 -13.35 3.24 1.67
N THR A 35 -13.06 3.15 0.38
CA THR A 35 -13.09 1.87 -0.35
C THR A 35 -12.03 0.91 0.22
N TYR A 36 -12.15 -0.39 -0.11
CA TYR A 36 -11.14 -1.38 0.29
C TYR A 36 -9.72 -0.95 -0.10
N VAL A 37 -9.57 -0.51 -1.35
CA VAL A 37 -8.30 -0.07 -1.94
C VAL A 37 -7.76 1.17 -1.23
N GLU A 38 -8.62 2.14 -0.94
CA GLU A 38 -8.22 3.34 -0.22
C GLU A 38 -7.75 3.00 1.20
N ARG A 39 -8.47 2.14 1.93
CA ARG A 39 -8.07 1.70 3.27
C ARG A 39 -6.70 1.03 3.25
N LYS A 40 -6.45 0.14 2.29
CA LYS A 40 -5.15 -0.54 2.12
C LYS A 40 -4.02 0.43 1.82
N THR A 41 -4.26 1.38 0.92
CA THR A 41 -3.26 2.41 0.57
C THR A 41 -2.96 3.33 1.74
N ARG A 42 -4.00 3.75 2.49
CA ARG A 42 -3.85 4.55 3.71
C ARG A 42 -3.16 3.80 4.83
N GLN A 43 -3.34 2.48 4.93
CA GLN A 43 -2.67 1.63 5.90
C GLN A 43 -1.17 1.53 5.60
N ALA A 44 -0.78 1.30 4.35
CA ALA A 44 0.62 1.24 3.93
C ALA A 44 1.36 2.58 4.14
N THR A 45 0.64 3.70 4.08
CA THR A 45 1.19 5.06 4.19
C THR A 45 0.89 5.74 5.54
N ARG A 46 0.47 4.97 6.56
CA ARG A 46 0.13 5.53 7.88
C ARG A 46 1.38 6.09 8.57
N ASP A 47 1.21 7.10 9.41
CA ASP A 47 2.28 7.77 10.18
C ASP A 47 2.81 6.94 11.37
N GLU A 48 3.17 5.69 11.09
CA GLU A 48 3.78 4.76 12.04
C GLU A 48 5.31 4.76 11.87
N PRO A 49 6.11 4.37 12.87
CA PRO A 49 7.57 4.42 12.77
C PRO A 49 8.18 3.34 11.85
N TRP A 50 7.45 2.28 11.50
CA TRP A 50 7.90 1.21 10.58
C TRP A 50 7.39 1.43 9.16
N GLY A 51 8.18 1.05 8.14
CA GLY A 51 7.79 1.17 6.73
C GLY A 51 6.63 0.22 6.32
N PRO A 52 6.10 0.37 5.09
CA PRO A 52 5.14 -0.57 4.52
C PRO A 52 5.77 -1.95 4.40
N THR A 53 5.01 -3.00 4.69
CA THR A 53 5.50 -4.37 4.58
C THR A 53 5.55 -4.83 3.12
N GLY A 54 6.42 -5.80 2.80
CA GLY A 54 6.47 -6.37 1.46
C GLY A 54 5.12 -6.94 1.00
N ALA A 55 4.34 -7.52 1.93
CA ALA A 55 2.98 -8.00 1.64
C ALA A 55 2.03 -6.86 1.23
N GLN A 56 2.07 -5.72 1.93
CA GLN A 56 1.28 -4.55 1.58
C GLN A 56 1.67 -3.98 0.21
N LEU A 57 2.97 -3.91 -0.08
CA LEU A 57 3.48 -3.41 -1.35
C LEU A 57 3.06 -4.30 -2.52
N ASN A 58 3.21 -5.62 -2.39
CA ASN A 58 2.79 -6.59 -3.40
C ASN A 58 1.26 -6.57 -3.60
N GLU A 59 0.48 -6.47 -2.51
CA GLU A 59 -0.98 -6.37 -2.59
C GLU A 59 -1.40 -5.10 -3.35
N LEU A 60 -0.81 -3.94 -3.04
CA LEU A 60 -1.09 -2.71 -3.77
C LEU A 60 -0.69 -2.80 -5.24
N ALA A 61 0.49 -3.37 -5.54
CA ALA A 61 0.92 -3.59 -6.92
C ALA A 61 -0.07 -4.47 -7.70
N ALA A 62 -0.55 -5.57 -7.11
CA ALA A 62 -1.58 -6.41 -7.72
C ALA A 62 -2.88 -5.62 -7.99
N LEU A 63 -3.34 -4.81 -7.02
CA LEU A 63 -4.54 -3.98 -7.17
C LEU A 63 -4.42 -2.96 -8.31
N THR A 64 -3.22 -2.46 -8.63
CA THR A 64 -3.04 -1.49 -9.73
C THR A 64 -3.35 -2.04 -11.12
N HIS A 65 -3.53 -3.35 -11.29
CA HIS A 65 -3.94 -3.92 -12.58
C HIS A 65 -5.39 -3.56 -12.92
N HIS A 66 -6.25 -3.30 -11.93
CA HIS A 66 -7.57 -2.71 -12.15
C HIS A 66 -7.46 -1.17 -12.25
N GLU A 67 -8.04 -0.59 -13.30
CA GLU A 67 -7.87 0.84 -13.64
C GLU A 67 -8.36 1.76 -12.53
N GLU A 68 -9.61 1.58 -12.10
CA GLU A 68 -10.21 2.37 -11.02
C GLU A 68 -9.40 2.28 -9.72
N HIS A 69 -8.84 1.11 -9.41
CA HIS A 69 -8.04 0.91 -8.20
C HIS A 69 -6.70 1.64 -8.29
N ALA A 70 -6.07 1.62 -9.47
CA ALA A 70 -4.86 2.42 -9.69
C ALA A 70 -5.13 3.92 -9.47
N HIS A 71 -6.24 4.45 -10.01
CA HIS A 71 -6.62 5.84 -9.78
C HIS A 71 -6.80 6.17 -8.29
N VAL A 72 -7.50 5.32 -7.54
CA VAL A 72 -7.67 5.50 -6.09
C VAL A 72 -6.33 5.44 -5.35
N ILE A 73 -5.46 4.49 -5.68
CA ILE A 73 -4.13 4.35 -5.06
C ILE A 73 -3.33 5.62 -5.28
N PHE A 74 -3.21 6.08 -6.53
CA PHE A 74 -2.42 7.26 -6.87
C PHE A 74 -3.00 8.56 -6.27
N ALA A 75 -4.32 8.70 -6.20
CA ALA A 75 -4.96 9.85 -5.53
C ALA A 75 -4.62 9.88 -4.02
N VAL A 76 -4.61 8.72 -3.35
CA VAL A 76 -4.18 8.65 -1.94
C VAL A 76 -2.70 8.99 -1.81
N LEU A 77 -1.83 8.49 -2.71
CA LEU A 77 -0.40 8.80 -2.69
C LEU A 77 -0.16 10.30 -2.88
N GLU A 78 -0.80 10.92 -3.87
CA GLU A 78 -0.73 12.36 -4.12
C GLU A 78 -1.14 13.16 -2.87
N PHE A 79 -2.27 12.81 -2.26
CA PHE A 79 -2.72 13.43 -1.00
C PHE A 79 -1.70 13.29 0.14
N ARG A 80 -1.00 12.14 0.23
CA ARG A 80 0.06 11.94 1.23
C ARG A 80 1.31 12.74 0.91
N LEU A 81 1.69 12.86 -0.36
CA LEU A 81 2.86 13.61 -0.81
C LEU A 81 2.67 15.12 -0.62
N MET A 82 1.44 15.62 -0.67
CA MET A 82 1.08 17.01 -0.32
C MET A 82 1.07 17.29 1.20
N SER A 83 1.42 16.32 2.05
CA SER A 83 1.51 16.54 3.49
C SER A 83 2.83 17.21 3.89
N HIS A 84 2.82 17.92 5.03
CA HIS A 84 3.98 18.66 5.53
C HIS A 84 4.25 18.39 7.03
N GLY A 85 5.43 18.82 7.50
CA GLY A 85 5.77 18.90 8.92
C GLY A 85 5.78 17.55 9.64
N GLU A 86 5.07 17.45 10.77
CA GLU A 86 5.05 16.27 11.66
C GLU A 86 4.66 14.97 10.93
N ARG A 87 3.93 15.06 9.79
CA ARG A 87 3.50 13.92 8.96
C ARG A 87 4.56 13.41 7.97
N TRP A 88 5.84 13.77 8.15
CA TRP A 88 6.93 13.39 7.26
C TRP A 88 7.04 11.88 6.99
N ARG A 89 6.66 11.00 7.93
CA ARG A 89 6.71 9.54 7.67
C ARG A 89 5.64 9.12 6.69
N SER A 90 4.47 9.75 6.72
CA SER A 90 3.42 9.49 5.73
C SER A 90 3.90 9.85 4.32
N VAL A 91 4.60 11.00 4.19
CA VAL A 91 5.22 11.44 2.93
C VAL A 91 6.29 10.44 2.49
N TYR A 92 7.21 10.09 3.39
CA TYR A 92 8.30 9.15 3.12
C TYR A 92 7.79 7.77 2.68
N LYS A 93 6.77 7.23 3.35
CA LYS A 93 6.17 5.94 2.97
C LYS A 93 5.39 6.03 1.67
N ALA A 94 4.74 7.16 1.37
CA ALA A 94 4.12 7.37 0.08
C ALA A 94 5.16 7.34 -1.06
N LEU A 95 6.35 7.91 -0.85
CA LEU A 95 7.46 7.80 -1.79
C LEU A 95 7.92 6.33 -1.97
N GLN A 96 7.98 5.54 -0.88
CA GLN A 96 8.32 4.12 -0.96
C GLN A 96 7.29 3.32 -1.76
N VAL A 97 6.00 3.57 -1.54
CA VAL A 97 4.93 2.91 -2.30
C VAL A 97 4.98 3.34 -3.76
N LEU A 98 5.15 4.63 -4.05
CA LEU A 98 5.25 5.16 -5.41
C LEU A 98 6.41 4.52 -6.19
N GLU A 99 7.61 4.48 -5.60
CA GLU A 99 8.78 3.83 -6.18
C GLU A 99 8.51 2.35 -6.50
N PHE A 100 7.90 1.63 -5.56
CA PHE A 100 7.58 0.21 -5.73
C PHE A 100 6.58 -0.01 -6.86
N LEU A 101 5.51 0.79 -6.93
CA LEU A 101 4.50 0.71 -7.98
C LEU A 101 5.08 1.06 -9.36
N ALA A 102 5.96 2.05 -9.44
CA ALA A 102 6.66 2.38 -10.68
C ALA A 102 7.49 1.19 -11.20
N LYS A 103 8.13 0.43 -10.31
CA LYS A 103 8.97 -0.74 -10.66
C LYS A 103 8.21 -2.05 -10.87
N ARG A 104 7.07 -2.26 -10.20
CA ARG A 104 6.42 -3.58 -10.12
C ARG A 104 4.90 -3.57 -10.30
N GLY A 105 4.29 -2.39 -10.28
CA GLY A 105 2.86 -2.25 -10.54
C GLY A 105 2.52 -2.49 -12.02
N SER A 106 1.25 -2.28 -12.35
CA SER A 106 0.74 -2.44 -13.69
C SER A 106 1.47 -1.55 -14.72
N PRO A 107 1.40 -1.86 -16.03
CA PRO A 107 2.13 -1.12 -17.07
C PRO A 107 1.83 0.39 -17.13
N ARG A 108 0.70 0.81 -16.56
CA ARG A 108 0.28 2.22 -16.47
C ARG A 108 0.93 2.99 -15.30
N CYS A 109 1.46 2.29 -14.28
CA CYS A 109 2.00 2.92 -13.09
C CYS A 109 3.15 3.91 -13.37
N PRO A 110 4.11 3.64 -14.28
CA PRO A 110 5.14 4.61 -14.65
C PRO A 110 4.56 5.94 -15.15
N ALA A 111 3.59 5.90 -16.07
CA ALA A 111 2.95 7.10 -16.61
C ALA A 111 2.15 7.86 -15.54
N MET A 112 1.47 7.16 -14.64
CA MET A 112 0.77 7.79 -13.51
C MET A 112 1.75 8.40 -12.51
N ALA A 113 2.88 7.76 -12.26
CA ALA A 113 3.92 8.26 -11.37
C ALA A 113 4.63 9.49 -11.95
N ALA A 114 4.90 9.52 -13.26
CA ALA A 114 5.50 10.66 -13.95
C ALA A 114 4.65 11.94 -13.82
N ARG A 115 3.32 11.83 -13.72
CA ARG A 115 2.45 13.00 -13.46
C ARG A 115 2.72 13.67 -12.11
N LEU A 116 3.31 12.94 -11.16
CA LEU A 116 3.66 13.46 -9.82
C LEU A 116 5.06 14.10 -9.77
N LEU A 117 5.83 14.12 -10.87
CA LEU A 117 7.17 14.71 -10.91
C LEU A 117 7.26 16.14 -10.33
N PRO A 118 6.34 17.09 -10.67
CA PRO A 118 6.40 18.42 -10.08
C PRO A 118 6.30 18.41 -8.55
N LEU A 119 5.47 17.51 -8.00
CA LEU A 119 5.33 17.34 -6.56
C LEU A 119 6.60 16.72 -5.95
N LEU A 120 7.22 15.75 -6.62
CA LEU A 120 8.50 15.17 -6.19
C LEU A 120 9.63 16.20 -6.15
N HIS A 121 9.70 17.09 -7.14
CA HIS A 121 10.66 18.20 -7.14
C HIS A 121 10.41 19.17 -5.98
N CYS A 122 9.16 19.47 -5.64
CA CYS A 122 8.85 20.25 -4.43
C CYS A 122 9.34 19.55 -3.14
N LEU A 123 9.24 18.22 -3.08
CA LEU A 123 9.67 17.42 -1.93
C LEU A 123 11.19 17.34 -1.74
N THR A 124 12.00 17.69 -2.75
CA THR A 124 13.45 17.80 -2.57
C THR A 124 13.84 18.94 -1.64
N ASN A 125 12.93 19.88 -1.37
CA ASN A 125 13.09 20.97 -0.40
C ASN A 125 12.28 20.74 0.89
N PHE A 126 11.80 19.51 1.13
CA PHE A 126 11.00 19.21 2.32
C PHE A 126 11.77 19.46 3.62
N ALA A 127 11.20 20.28 4.50
CA ALA A 127 11.81 20.66 5.78
C ALA A 127 10.96 20.19 6.95
N TYR A 128 11.58 19.45 7.87
CA TYR A 128 10.99 19.14 9.17
C TYR A 128 12.09 18.75 10.16
N VAL A 129 12.18 19.49 11.26
CA VAL A 129 13.05 19.19 12.40
C VAL A 129 12.15 18.68 13.53
N SER A 130 12.45 17.51 14.08
CA SER A 130 11.70 16.94 15.20
C SER A 130 11.86 17.78 16.47
N ARG A 131 11.02 17.51 17.47
CA ARG A 131 11.12 18.16 18.78
C ARG A 131 12.46 17.90 19.48
N ASP A 132 13.13 16.81 19.13
CA ASP A 132 14.44 16.43 19.65
C ASP A 132 15.60 17.09 18.85
N GLY A 133 15.30 18.03 17.95
CA GLY A 133 16.30 18.74 17.14
C GLY A 133 16.85 17.95 15.94
N LYS A 134 16.27 16.78 15.61
CA LYS A 134 16.73 15.95 14.49
C LYS A 134 16.07 16.39 13.19
N ASP A 135 16.86 16.65 12.14
CA ASP A 135 16.32 16.83 10.79
C ASP A 135 15.74 15.50 10.28
N CYS A 136 14.42 15.40 10.30
CA CYS A 136 13.67 14.27 9.76
C CYS A 136 13.31 14.49 8.29
N GLY A 137 13.31 15.73 7.82
CA GLY A 137 13.03 16.09 6.44
C GLY A 137 14.10 15.61 5.46
N VAL A 138 15.36 15.48 5.91
CA VAL A 138 16.46 14.99 5.06
C VAL A 138 16.16 13.64 4.38
N ASN A 139 15.49 12.73 5.08
CA ASN A 139 15.12 11.42 4.53
C ASN A 139 14.09 11.55 3.40
N VAL A 140 13.17 12.51 3.52
CA VAL A 140 12.18 12.81 2.48
C VAL A 140 12.87 13.41 1.27
N ARG A 141 13.76 14.39 1.46
CA ARG A 141 14.49 15.06 0.38
C ARG A 141 15.32 14.08 -0.45
N ILE A 142 16.13 13.24 0.21
CA ILE A 142 16.98 12.24 -0.46
C ILE A 142 16.12 11.27 -1.26
N ARG A 143 15.05 10.74 -0.65
CA ARG A 143 14.19 9.76 -1.32
C ARG A 143 13.37 10.38 -2.46
N ALA A 144 12.88 11.61 -2.28
CA ALA A 144 12.17 12.33 -3.34
C ALA A 144 13.07 12.54 -4.55
N GLY A 145 14.33 12.95 -4.35
CA GLY A 145 15.31 13.09 -5.43
C GLY A 145 15.59 11.76 -6.14
N ALA A 146 15.77 10.67 -5.38
CA ALA A 146 15.99 9.35 -5.96
C ALA A 146 14.79 8.85 -6.79
N VAL A 147 13.56 9.07 -6.30
CA VAL A 147 12.34 8.69 -7.04
C VAL A 147 12.11 9.58 -8.25
N ALA A 148 12.38 10.88 -8.16
CA ALA A 148 12.30 11.79 -9.31
C ALA A 148 13.28 11.37 -10.41
N GLY A 149 14.55 11.14 -10.06
CA GLY A 149 15.56 10.70 -11.03
C GLY A 149 15.21 9.37 -11.70
N LEU A 150 14.65 8.41 -10.94
CA LEU A 150 14.14 7.15 -11.52
C LEU A 150 13.00 7.37 -12.53
N LEU A 151 12.11 8.33 -12.29
CA LEU A 151 10.97 8.58 -13.17
C LEU A 151 11.32 9.45 -14.38
N GLU A 152 12.36 10.28 -14.27
CA GLU A 152 12.92 11.05 -15.37
C GLU A 152 13.68 10.15 -16.36
N ASP A 153 14.37 9.13 -15.86
CA ASP A 153 15.03 8.12 -16.68
C ASP A 153 14.06 6.97 -17.03
N GLY A 154 13.22 7.22 -18.04
CA GLY A 154 12.22 6.27 -18.51
C GLY A 154 12.82 4.98 -19.07
N GLU A 155 14.00 5.04 -19.69
CA GLU A 155 14.67 3.87 -20.28
C GLU A 155 15.19 2.94 -19.19
N GLU A 156 15.88 3.49 -18.18
CA GLU A 156 16.36 2.72 -17.02
C GLU A 156 15.20 2.12 -16.23
N LEU A 157 14.09 2.87 -16.07
CA LEU A 157 12.90 2.34 -15.40
C LEU A 157 12.30 1.15 -16.16
N VAL A 158 12.22 1.21 -17.48
CA VAL A 158 11.75 0.08 -18.31
C VAL A 158 12.69 -1.12 -18.15
N ALA A 159 14.00 -0.90 -18.27
CA ALA A 159 14.99 -1.96 -18.09
C ALA A 159 14.90 -2.64 -16.71
N GLN A 160 14.72 -1.86 -15.64
CA GLN A 160 14.53 -2.40 -14.29
C GLN A 160 13.25 -3.23 -14.17
N ARG A 161 12.15 -2.79 -14.79
CA ARG A 161 10.88 -3.53 -14.79
C ARG A 161 11.03 -4.88 -15.51
N ASP A 162 11.67 -4.89 -16.67
CA ASP A 162 11.89 -6.09 -17.46
C ASP A 162 12.80 -7.09 -16.74
N ALA A 163 13.88 -6.60 -16.12
CA ALA A 163 14.76 -7.42 -15.31
C ALA A 163 14.04 -8.05 -14.10
N LEU A 164 13.17 -7.30 -13.43
CA LEU A 164 12.36 -7.80 -12.31
C LEU A 164 11.34 -8.85 -12.78
N ALA A 165 10.69 -8.62 -13.91
CA ALA A 165 9.75 -9.57 -14.51
C ALA A 165 10.45 -10.88 -14.92
N ALA A 166 11.61 -10.79 -15.58
CA ALA A 166 12.42 -11.94 -15.96
C ALA A 166 12.85 -12.76 -14.73
N ARG A 167 13.28 -12.09 -13.66
CA ARG A 167 13.66 -12.76 -12.40
C ARG A 167 12.47 -13.48 -11.75
N ALA A 168 11.28 -12.89 -11.77
CA ALA A 168 10.07 -13.51 -11.27
C ALA A 168 9.67 -14.74 -12.09
N ALA A 169 9.76 -14.66 -13.42
CA ALA A 169 9.49 -15.78 -14.33
C ALA A 169 10.50 -16.92 -14.14
N ALA A 170 11.78 -16.61 -14.01
CA ALA A 170 12.83 -17.61 -13.76
C ALA A 170 12.63 -18.32 -12.41
N PHE A 171 12.29 -17.58 -11.36
CA PHE A 171 11.98 -18.17 -10.06
C PHE A 171 10.75 -19.09 -10.12
N PHE A 172 9.69 -18.67 -10.82
CA PHE A 172 8.51 -19.51 -11.00
C PHE A 172 8.83 -20.79 -11.78
N SER A 173 9.62 -20.69 -12.86
CA SER A 173 10.08 -21.85 -13.63
C SER A 173 10.90 -22.82 -12.78
N ASP A 174 11.87 -22.33 -11.99
CA ASP A 174 12.66 -23.16 -11.06
C ASP A 174 11.77 -23.84 -10.01
N TRP A 175 10.81 -23.10 -9.44
CA TRP A 175 9.87 -23.65 -8.48
C TRP A 175 8.98 -24.74 -9.07
N VAL A 176 8.46 -24.56 -10.29
CA VAL A 176 7.68 -25.58 -11.01
C VAL A 176 8.55 -26.79 -11.31
N ALA A 177 9.79 -26.60 -11.75
CA ALA A 177 10.71 -27.69 -12.05
C ALA A 177 11.11 -28.51 -10.81
N ARG A 178 11.14 -27.87 -9.63
CA ARG A 178 11.50 -28.51 -8.34
C ARG A 178 10.28 -29.00 -7.56
N SER A 179 9.07 -28.72 -8.04
CA SER A 179 7.85 -29.21 -7.40
C SER A 179 7.76 -30.72 -7.58
N PRO A 180 7.70 -31.52 -6.49
CA PRO A 180 7.55 -32.95 -6.62
C PRO A 180 6.23 -33.22 -7.33
N ALA A 181 6.28 -33.93 -8.45
CA ALA A 181 5.09 -34.44 -9.10
C ALA A 181 4.26 -35.14 -8.03
N ARG A 182 3.05 -34.64 -7.78
CA ARG A 182 2.08 -35.30 -6.93
C ARG A 182 1.67 -36.57 -7.68
N GLU A 183 2.44 -37.64 -7.51
CA GLU A 183 2.17 -38.97 -8.04
C GLU A 183 0.75 -39.36 -7.66
N GLY A 184 -0.06 -39.66 -8.67
CA GLY A 184 -1.39 -40.21 -8.51
C GLY A 184 -1.28 -41.62 -7.96
N GLY A 185 -1.54 -41.77 -6.66
CA GLY A 185 -1.89 -43.05 -6.06
C GLY A 185 -3.34 -43.37 -6.36
N GLY A 186 -3.58 -44.12 -7.43
CA GLY A 186 -4.83 -44.85 -7.61
C GLY A 186 -4.79 -46.09 -6.72
N ASP A 187 -5.51 -46.07 -5.60
CA ASP A 187 -5.80 -47.27 -4.84
C ASP A 187 -7.05 -47.94 -5.41
N GLY A 188 -6.82 -49.02 -6.16
CA GLY A 188 -7.84 -50.01 -6.47
C GLY A 188 -8.19 -50.75 -5.19
N VAL A 189 -9.42 -50.57 -4.71
CA VAL A 189 -9.97 -51.34 -3.60
C VAL A 189 -10.50 -52.65 -4.19
N GLU A 190 -9.67 -53.71 -4.18
CA GLU A 190 -10.16 -55.07 -4.37
C GLU A 190 -11.03 -55.46 -3.17
N GLY A 191 -12.29 -55.78 -3.45
CA GLY A 191 -13.24 -56.26 -2.45
C GLY A 191 -12.93 -57.70 -2.06
N GLU A 192 -12.44 -57.88 -0.85
CA GLU A 192 -12.34 -59.20 -0.22
C GLU A 192 -13.70 -59.55 0.41
N VAL A 193 -14.37 -60.52 -0.21
CA VAL A 193 -15.60 -61.15 0.27
C VAL A 193 -15.25 -62.05 1.44
N ILE A 194 -15.73 -61.71 2.64
CA ILE A 194 -15.72 -62.63 3.79
C ILE A 194 -17.14 -63.17 3.98
N THR A 195 -17.35 -64.43 3.61
CA THR A 195 -18.44 -65.27 4.12
C THR A 195 -17.85 -66.43 4.91
N ALA A 196 -18.31 -66.51 6.18
CA ALA A 196 -18.23 -67.61 7.14
C ALA A 196 -16.86 -67.97 7.73
#